data_AF-H8YYX8-F1
#
_entry.id   AF-H8YYX8-F1
#
_cell.length_a   1.000
_cell.length_b   1.000
_cell.length_c   1.000
_cell.angle_alpha   90.00
_cell.angle_beta   90.00
_cell.angle_gamma   90.00
#
_symmetry.space_group_name_H-M   'P 1'
#
loop_
_entity.id
_entity.type
_entity.pdbx_description
1 polymer ?
#
loop_
_entity_poly.entity_id
_entity_poly.type
_entity_poly.pdbx_seq_one_letter_code
_entity_poly.pdbx_strand_id
1 'polypeptide(L)'
;MPCYTISLPSLDCYEGAIAQFVQLLETLSGEQAQHATHGEIEALVQQGGMKLLCEMVQSHLEQRAREEPRYASVIGADGYPRTHHRAGCTRLLETRFGEVTV
;
A
#
# COMPACT_ATOMS: atom_id res chain seq x y z
N MET A 1 9.23 8.57 33.80
CA MET A 1 8.60 7.73 32.76
C MET A 1 9.65 7.49 31.69
N PRO A 2 10.25 6.30 31.56
CA PRO A 2 11.18 6.03 30.49
C PRO A 2 10.41 5.97 29.16
N CYS A 3 10.79 6.83 28.22
CA CYS A 3 10.31 6.78 26.84
C CYS A 3 11.12 5.68 26.14
N TYR A 4 10.45 4.61 25.72
CA TYR A 4 11.10 3.60 24.88
C TYR A 4 11.03 4.08 23.45
N THR A 5 12.19 4.41 22.87
CA THR A 5 12.31 4.64 21.43
C THR A 5 12.12 3.29 20.75
N ILE A 6 10.89 2.97 20.35
CA ILE A 6 10.64 1.85 19.45
C ILE A 6 11.27 2.26 18.13
N SER A 7 12.37 1.60 17.75
CA SER A 7 12.89 1.70 16.39
C SER A 7 11.85 1.08 15.47
N LEU A 8 11.04 1.92 14.84
CA LEU A 8 10.11 1.45 13.83
C LEU A 8 10.92 0.90 12.64
N PRO A 9 10.51 -0.23 12.05
CA PRO A 9 11.09 -0.68 10.79
C PRO A 9 10.94 0.42 9.73
N SER A 10 11.87 0.48 8.77
CA SER A 10 11.76 1.45 7.69
C SER A 10 10.52 1.14 6.84
N LEU A 11 9.62 2.13 6.75
CA LEU A 11 8.35 2.04 6.03
C LEU A 11 8.46 2.73 4.67
N ASP A 12 9.65 2.71 4.06
CA ASP A 12 9.96 3.46 2.84
C ASP A 12 9.01 3.10 1.69
N CYS A 13 8.56 1.83 1.60
CA CYS A 13 7.59 1.41 0.58
C CYS A 13 6.17 1.94 0.84
N TYR A 14 5.89 2.46 2.03
CA TYR A 14 4.57 2.92 2.49
C TYR A 14 4.51 4.44 2.71
N GLU A 15 5.52 5.21 2.28
CA GLU A 15 5.51 6.67 2.41
C GLU A 15 4.25 7.32 1.84
N GLY A 16 3.77 6.83 0.68
CA GLY A 16 2.51 7.28 0.08
C GLY A 16 1.30 7.01 0.97
N ALA A 17 1.19 5.81 1.52
CA ALA A 17 0.10 5.45 2.44
C ALA A 17 0.15 6.27 3.73
N ILE A 18 1.34 6.51 4.28
CA ILE A 18 1.53 7.34 5.47
C ILE A 18 1.10 8.78 5.17
N ALA A 19 1.53 9.35 4.05
CA ALA A 19 1.15 10.70 3.65
C ALA A 19 -0.38 10.84 3.50
N GLN A 20 -1.04 9.87 2.85
CA GLN A 20 -2.51 9.87 2.72
C GLN A 20 -3.21 9.76 4.07
N PHE A 21 -2.71 8.93 4.98
CA PHE A 21 -3.26 8.81 6.33
C PHE A 21 -3.12 10.12 7.12
N VAL A 22 -1.95 10.73 7.10
CA VAL A 22 -1.70 12.02 7.76
C VAL A 22 -2.60 13.10 7.18
N GLN A 23 -2.72 13.20 5.86
CA GLN A 23 -3.63 14.15 5.20
C GLN A 23 -5.10 13.95 5.60
N LEU A 24 -5.54 12.70 5.74
CA LEU A 24 -6.89 12.39 6.21
C LEU A 24 -7.10 12.87 7.65
N LEU A 25 -6.13 12.63 8.55
CA LEU A 25 -6.18 13.12 9.92
C LEU A 25 -6.16 14.65 10.01
N GLU A 26 -5.32 15.31 9.22
CA GLU A 26 -5.29 16.77 9.13
C GLU A 26 -6.67 17.32 8.74
N THR A 27 -7.28 16.71 7.72
CA THR A 27 -8.63 17.09 7.26
C THR A 27 -9.67 16.90 8.36
N LEU A 28 -9.67 15.77 9.06
CA LEU A 28 -10.60 15.48 10.15
C LEU A 28 -10.39 16.37 11.38
N SER A 29 -9.15 16.81 11.63
CA SER A 29 -8.81 17.73 12.71
C SER A 29 -9.11 19.20 12.38
N GLY A 30 -9.36 19.51 11.10
CA GLY A 30 -9.61 20.86 10.62
C GLY A 30 -10.96 21.43 11.08
N GLU A 31 -11.06 22.76 11.07
CA GLU A 31 -12.23 23.50 11.56
C GLU A 31 -13.52 23.12 10.79
N GLN A 32 -13.44 22.94 9.47
CA GLN A 32 -14.61 22.51 8.69
C GLN A 32 -15.18 21.16 9.15
N ALA A 33 -14.31 20.20 9.52
CA ALA A 33 -14.74 18.90 9.99
C ALA A 33 -15.38 18.98 11.39
N GLN A 34 -15.01 19.95 12.23
CA GLN A 34 -15.63 20.14 13.55
C GLN A 34 -17.09 20.58 13.48
N HIS A 35 -17.50 21.20 12.37
CA HIS A 35 -18.88 21.62 12.13
C HIS A 35 -19.65 20.65 11.24
N ALA A 36 -19.01 19.58 10.78
CA ALA A 36 -19.65 18.59 9.92
C ALA A 36 -20.61 17.70 10.71
N THR A 37 -21.67 17.28 10.04
CA THR A 37 -22.58 16.24 10.54
C THR A 37 -21.87 14.90 10.61
N HIS A 38 -22.46 13.96 11.36
CA HIS A 38 -21.95 12.60 11.44
C HIS A 38 -21.81 11.93 10.07
N GLY A 39 -22.82 12.06 9.21
CA GLY A 39 -22.79 11.47 7.86
C GLY A 39 -21.72 12.08 6.95
N GLU A 40 -21.44 13.38 7.10
CA GLU A 40 -20.35 14.03 6.35
C GLU A 40 -18.98 13.53 6.81
N ILE A 41 -18.79 13.31 8.12
CA ILE A 41 -17.57 12.70 8.65
C ILE A 41 -17.42 11.26 8.17
N GLU A 42 -18.48 10.45 8.21
CA GLU A 42 -18.44 9.08 7.70
C GLU A 42 -18.09 9.02 6.22
N ALA A 43 -18.69 9.88 5.39
CA ALA A 43 -18.39 9.96 3.96
C ALA A 43 -16.93 10.36 3.71
N LEU A 44 -16.39 11.32 4.47
CA LEU A 44 -15.01 11.77 4.38
C LEU A 44 -14.03 10.64 4.77
N VAL A 45 -14.30 9.97 5.89
CA VAL A 45 -13.52 8.81 6.35
C VAL A 45 -13.59 7.68 5.34
N GLN A 46 -14.76 7.38 4.80
CA GLN A 46 -14.93 6.33 3.80
C GLN A 46 -14.14 6.63 2.53
N GLN A 47 -14.25 7.86 2.00
CA GLN A 47 -13.56 8.25 0.78
C GLN A 47 -12.04 8.28 0.94
N GLY A 48 -11.54 8.90 2.02
CA GLY A 48 -10.12 8.95 2.32
C GLY A 48 -9.55 7.57 2.68
N GLY A 49 -10.30 6.81 3.47
CA GLY A 49 -9.94 5.45 3.88
C GLY A 49 -9.85 4.50 2.70
N MET A 50 -10.76 4.57 1.72
CA MET A 50 -10.70 3.69 0.56
C MET A 50 -9.43 3.92 -0.28
N LYS A 51 -9.03 5.18 -0.46
CA LYS A 51 -7.78 5.54 -1.14
C LYS A 51 -6.56 5.03 -0.37
N LEU A 52 -6.54 5.26 0.94
CA LEU A 52 -5.49 4.76 1.82
C LEU A 52 -5.36 3.23 1.76
N LEU A 53 -6.48 2.50 1.78
CA LEU A 53 -6.48 1.04 1.69
C LEU A 53 -5.96 0.55 0.34
N CYS A 54 -6.29 1.21 -0.77
CA CYS A 54 -5.69 0.91 -2.07
C CYS A 54 -4.18 1.12 -2.06
N GLU A 55 -3.74 2.26 -1.54
CA GLU A 55 -2.31 2.60 -1.45
C GLU A 55 -1.54 1.59 -0.59
N MET A 56 -2.10 1.16 0.54
CA MET A 56 -1.48 0.11 1.37
C MET A 56 -1.29 -1.20 0.60
N VAL A 57 -2.26 -1.59 -0.24
CA VAL A 57 -2.13 -2.79 -1.08
C VAL A 57 -1.08 -2.58 -2.18
N GLN A 58 -1.07 -1.41 -2.83
CA GLN A 58 -0.05 -1.03 -3.81
C GLN A 58 1.35 -1.11 -3.23
N SER A 59 1.60 -0.42 -2.11
CA SER A 59 2.86 -0.43 -1.37
C SER A 59 3.30 -1.85 -0.99
N HIS A 60 2.37 -2.70 -0.55
CA HIS A 60 2.68 -4.08 -0.20
C HIS A 60 3.13 -4.90 -1.41
N LEU A 61 2.48 -4.73 -2.56
CA LEU A 61 2.82 -5.43 -3.79
C LEU A 61 4.16 -4.94 -4.35
N GLU A 62 4.47 -3.65 -4.24
CA GLU A 62 5.77 -3.08 -4.60
C GLU A 62 6.89 -3.59 -3.70
N GLN A 63 6.67 -3.64 -2.39
CA GLN A 63 7.62 -4.24 -1.45
C GLN A 63 7.89 -5.69 -1.84
N ARG A 64 6.84 -6.48 -2.11
CA ARG A 64 6.98 -7.88 -2.53
C ARG A 64 7.75 -8.01 -3.84
N ALA A 65 7.48 -7.17 -4.84
CA ALA A 65 8.19 -7.19 -6.10
C ALA A 65 9.68 -6.80 -5.94
N ARG A 66 9.99 -5.89 -5.00
CA ARG A 66 11.37 -5.50 -4.66
C ARG A 66 12.13 -6.61 -3.95
N GLU A 67 11.47 -7.33 -3.05
CA GLU A 67 12.05 -8.42 -2.25
C GLU A 67 12.05 -9.78 -2.97
N GLU A 68 11.37 -9.90 -4.11
CA GLU A 68 11.27 -11.14 -4.86
C GLU A 68 12.67 -11.61 -5.35
N PRO A 69 13.11 -12.83 -4.96
CA PRO A 69 14.38 -13.36 -5.42
C PRO A 69 14.39 -13.57 -6.94
N ARG A 70 15.41 -13.02 -7.60
CA ARG A 70 15.62 -13.24 -9.05
C ARG A 70 16.46 -14.49 -9.28
N TYR A 71 15.81 -15.56 -9.72
CA TYR A 71 16.48 -16.80 -10.09
C TYR A 71 16.96 -16.76 -11.54
N ALA A 72 18.21 -17.14 -11.78
CA ALA A 72 18.76 -17.29 -13.13
C ALA A 72 18.11 -18.44 -13.92
N SER A 73 17.59 -19.45 -13.22
CA SER A 73 16.84 -20.56 -13.82
C SER A 73 15.94 -21.25 -12.80
N VAL A 74 14.83 -21.80 -13.27
CA VAL A 74 13.93 -22.67 -12.49
C VAL A 74 13.84 -24.03 -13.18
N ILE A 75 13.99 -25.12 -12.43
CA ILE A 75 13.83 -26.47 -12.98
C ILE A 75 12.33 -26.80 -13.06
N GLY A 76 11.84 -27.12 -14.26
CA GLY A 76 10.46 -27.56 -14.46
C GLY A 76 10.21 -28.96 -13.91
N ALA A 77 8.94 -29.34 -13.76
CA ALA A 77 8.57 -30.70 -13.36
C ALA A 77 9.03 -31.79 -14.36
N ASP A 78 9.34 -31.38 -15.59
CA ASP A 78 9.95 -32.17 -16.66
C ASP A 78 11.48 -32.32 -16.52
N GLY A 79 12.09 -31.71 -15.50
CA GLY A 79 13.53 -31.75 -15.26
C GLY A 79 14.34 -30.77 -16.09
N TYR A 80 13.71 -29.98 -16.97
CA TYR A 80 14.42 -29.03 -17.84
C TYR A 80 14.53 -27.62 -17.22
N PRO A 81 15.67 -26.94 -17.37
CA PRO A 81 15.84 -25.58 -16.86
C PRO A 81 15.07 -24.55 -17.71
N ARG A 82 14.34 -23.67 -17.03
CA ARG A 82 13.67 -22.50 -17.61
C ARG A 82 14.45 -21.26 -17.20
N THR A 83 15.14 -20.64 -18.16
CA THR A 83 16.01 -19.48 -17.96
C THR A 83 15.34 -18.15 -18.30
N HIS A 84 14.22 -18.19 -19.02
CA HIS A 84 13.50 -17.00 -19.44
C HIS A 84 12.55 -16.52 -18.35
N HIS A 85 12.67 -15.23 -17.98
CA HIS A 85 11.71 -14.55 -17.11
C HIS A 85 11.16 -13.32 -17.84
N ARG A 86 9.93 -12.91 -17.50
CA ARG A 86 9.36 -11.65 -18.01
C ARG A 86 9.67 -10.55 -16.99
N ALA A 87 10.31 -9.49 -17.44
CA ALA A 87 10.62 -8.32 -16.63
C ALA A 87 9.71 -7.15 -17.02
N GLY A 88 9.37 -6.30 -16.04
CA GLY A 88 8.62 -5.07 -16.28
C GLY A 88 7.19 -5.29 -16.77
N CYS A 89 6.56 -6.40 -16.41
CA CYS A 89 5.12 -6.56 -16.63
C CYS A 89 4.37 -5.61 -15.70
N THR A 90 3.43 -4.85 -16.24
CA THR A 90 2.49 -4.04 -15.47
C THR A 90 1.07 -4.38 -15.88
N ARG A 91 0.19 -4.57 -14.91
CA ARG A 91 -1.25 -4.74 -15.14
C ARG A 91 -2.06 -4.21 -13.97
N LEU A 92 -3.34 -3.93 -14.24
CA LEU A 92 -4.30 -3.67 -13.20
C LEU A 92 -4.68 -4.97 -12.47
N LEU A 93 -4.87 -4.83 -11.17
CA LEU A 93 -5.37 -5.85 -10.27
C LEU A 93 -6.54 -5.25 -9.50
N GLU A 94 -7.73 -5.80 -9.69
CA GLU A 94 -8.88 -5.46 -8.86
C GLU A 94 -8.69 -6.01 -7.45
N THR A 95 -8.90 -5.16 -6.46
CA THR A 95 -8.91 -5.52 -5.04
C THR A 95 -10.28 -5.20 -4.45
N ARG A 96 -10.53 -5.64 -3.21
CA ARG A 96 -11.74 -5.26 -2.49
C ARG A 96 -11.85 -3.76 -2.22
N PHE A 97 -10.75 -3.02 -2.33
CA PHE A 97 -10.67 -1.61 -2.02
C PHE A 97 -10.65 -0.74 -3.28
N GLY A 98 -10.31 -1.32 -4.43
CA GLY A 98 -10.14 -0.62 -5.70
C GLY A 98 -9.04 -1.25 -6.55
N GLU A 99 -8.76 -0.62 -7.69
CA GLU A 99 -7.72 -1.08 -8.61
C GLU A 99 -6.32 -0.67 -8.11
N VAL A 100 -5.37 -1.58 -8.24
CA VAL A 100 -3.94 -1.35 -8.00
C VAL A 100 -3.11 -1.86 -9.18
N THR A 101 -1.84 -1.49 -9.27
CA THR A 101 -0.92 -1.91 -10.34
C THR A 101 0.10 -2.92 -9.82
N VAL A 102 0.30 -4.00 -10.56
CA VAL A 102 1.32 -5.05 -10.29
C VAL A 102 2.18 -5.36 -11.50
#